data_AF-A0AAW9I5R3-F1
#
_entry.id   AF-A0AAW9I5R3-F1
#
_cell.length_a   1.000
_cell.length_b   1.000
_cell.length_c   1.000
_cell.angle_alpha   90.00
_cell.angle_beta   90.00
_cell.angle_gamma   90.00
#
_symmetry.space_group_name_H-M   'P 1'
#
loop_
_entity.id
_entity.type
_entity.pdbx_description
1 polymer ?
#
loop_
_entity_poly.entity_id
_entity_poly.type
_entity_poly.pdbx_seq_one_letter_code
_entity_poly.pdbx_strand_id
1 'polypeptide(L)'
;LQRLSTNNAQLAEQARVTAIVEERQRLARELHDAVSQQLFAISMTATAVGRTLDKDFDKAQRQGALIEEMSAVAQSEMRALLLHLRPVYLEGKALEQGLKDLIKELRIKVPMEITFEMDD
;
A
#
# COMPACT_ATOMS: atom_id res chain seq x y z
N LEU A 1 -37.45 -6.24 -25.51
CA LEU A 1 -36.67 -4.99 -25.40
C LEU A 1 -36.22 -4.71 -23.97
N GLN A 2 -37.13 -4.66 -22.97
CA GLN A 2 -36.77 -4.37 -21.57
C GLN A 2 -35.79 -5.39 -20.95
N ARG A 3 -35.99 -6.71 -21.16
CA ARG A 3 -35.06 -7.77 -20.71
C ARG A 3 -33.67 -7.72 -21.35
N LEU A 4 -33.56 -7.23 -22.58
CA LEU A 4 -32.27 -7.06 -23.27
C LEU A 4 -31.54 -5.83 -22.72
N SER A 5 -32.28 -4.75 -22.46
CA SER A 5 -31.75 -3.55 -21.81
C SER A 5 -31.24 -3.81 -20.40
N THR A 6 -31.96 -4.63 -19.60
CA THR A 6 -31.52 -4.99 -18.24
C THR A 6 -30.31 -5.92 -18.25
N ASN A 7 -30.27 -6.90 -19.17
CA ASN A 7 -29.08 -7.76 -19.32
C ASN A 7 -27.86 -6.95 -19.77
N ASN A 8 -28.00 -6.05 -20.75
CA ASN A 8 -26.89 -5.19 -21.16
C ASN A 8 -26.41 -4.29 -20.02
N ALA A 9 -27.31 -3.75 -19.20
CA ALA A 9 -26.94 -2.95 -18.03
C ALA A 9 -26.19 -3.78 -16.97
N GLN A 10 -26.62 -5.01 -16.69
CA GLN A 10 -25.92 -5.91 -15.76
C GLN A 10 -24.53 -6.32 -16.28
N LEU A 11 -24.41 -6.62 -17.57
CA LEU A 11 -23.13 -6.96 -18.19
C LEU A 11 -22.18 -5.76 -18.18
N ALA A 12 -22.68 -4.55 -18.44
CA ALA A 12 -21.89 -3.32 -18.37
C ALA A 12 -21.39 -3.05 -16.93
N GLU A 13 -22.24 -3.25 -15.93
CA GLU A 13 -21.84 -3.08 -14.52
C GLU A 13 -20.83 -4.15 -14.09
N GLN A 14 -21.01 -5.41 -14.49
CA GLN A 14 -20.01 -6.46 -14.24
C GLN A 14 -18.68 -6.13 -14.90
N ALA A 15 -18.68 -5.69 -16.17
CA ALA A 15 -17.47 -5.27 -16.86
C ALA A 15 -16.77 -4.10 -16.14
N ARG A 16 -17.54 -3.13 -15.64
CA ARG A 16 -17.03 -2.00 -14.85
C ARG A 16 -16.38 -2.45 -13.55
N VAL A 17 -17.04 -3.33 -12.80
CA VAL A 17 -16.50 -3.87 -11.54
C VAL A 17 -15.22 -4.67 -11.80
N THR A 18 -15.20 -5.52 -12.82
CA THR A 18 -14.01 -6.29 -13.20
C THR A 18 -12.85 -5.38 -13.56
N ALA A 19 -13.09 -4.35 -14.40
CA ALA A 19 -12.06 -3.38 -14.78
C ALA A 19 -11.47 -2.63 -13.56
N ILE A 20 -12.30 -2.28 -12.57
CA ILE A 20 -11.83 -1.65 -11.33
C ILE A 20 -10.93 -2.60 -10.53
N VAL A 21 -11.28 -3.89 -10.44
CA VAL A 21 -10.49 -4.88 -9.71
C VAL A 21 -9.15 -5.14 -10.40
N GLU A 22 -9.15 -5.30 -11.73
CA GLU A 22 -7.94 -5.48 -12.53
C GLU A 22 -6.99 -4.28 -12.38
N GLU A 23 -7.52 -3.07 -12.44
CA GLU A 23 -6.74 -1.85 -12.28
C GLU A 23 -6.13 -1.75 -10.87
N ARG A 24 -6.88 -2.08 -9.82
CA ARG A 24 -6.35 -2.16 -8.45
C ARG A 24 -5.21 -3.18 -8.34
N GLN A 25 -5.35 -4.34 -8.96
CA GLN A 25 -4.29 -5.36 -8.97
C GLN A 25 -3.04 -4.89 -9.74
N ARG A 26 -3.23 -4.18 -10.86
CA ARG A 26 -2.13 -3.57 -11.61
C ARG A 26 -1.37 -2.56 -10.75
N LEU A 27 -2.08 -1.62 -10.14
CA LEU A 27 -1.48 -0.59 -9.26
C LEU A 27 -0.75 -1.22 -8.06
N ALA A 28 -1.30 -2.27 -7.47
CA ALA A 28 -0.65 -2.99 -6.38
C ALA A 28 0.69 -3.62 -6.80
N ARG A 29 0.76 -4.21 -8.00
CA ARG A 29 2.02 -4.75 -8.54
C ARG A 29 3.03 -3.63 -8.81
N GLU A 30 2.61 -2.54 -9.44
CA GLU A 30 3.49 -1.41 -9.74
C GLU A 30 4.08 -0.78 -8.47
N LEU A 31 3.27 -0.59 -7.43
CA LEU A 31 3.74 -0.11 -6.13
C LEU A 31 4.68 -1.12 -5.45
N HIS A 32 4.37 -2.41 -5.51
CA HIS A 32 5.25 -3.45 -4.95
C HIS A 32 6.62 -3.49 -5.65
N ASP A 33 6.63 -3.38 -6.98
CA ASP A 33 7.85 -3.36 -7.78
C ASP A 33 8.68 -2.10 -7.50
N ALA A 34 8.03 -0.93 -7.33
CA ALA A 34 8.69 0.31 -6.94
C ALA A 34 9.40 0.18 -5.57
N VAL A 35 8.72 -0.35 -4.56
CA VAL A 35 9.33 -0.58 -3.24
C VAL A 35 10.49 -1.59 -3.33
N SER A 36 10.34 -2.65 -4.13
CA SER A 36 11.42 -3.64 -4.34
C SER A 36 12.66 -3.02 -4.97
N GLN A 37 12.49 -2.11 -5.94
CA GLN A 37 13.58 -1.36 -6.55
C GLN A 37 14.27 -0.43 -5.55
N GLN A 38 13.51 0.25 -4.70
CA GLN A 38 14.07 1.13 -3.67
C GLN A 38 14.87 0.33 -2.63
N LEU A 39 14.36 -0.82 -2.17
CA LEU A 39 15.10 -1.70 -1.26
C LEU A 39 16.41 -2.23 -1.88
N PHE A 40 16.39 -2.54 -3.18
CA PHE A 40 17.61 -2.90 -3.89
C PHE A 40 18.63 -1.75 -3.93
N ALA A 41 18.19 -0.53 -4.23
CA ALA A 41 19.04 0.66 -4.23
C ALA A 41 19.62 0.98 -2.84
N ILE A 42 18.81 0.82 -1.78
CA ILE A 42 19.26 0.94 -0.39
C ILE A 42 20.37 -0.07 -0.09
N SER A 43 20.17 -1.35 -0.42
CA SER A 43 21.15 -2.41 -0.18
C SER A 43 22.47 -2.17 -0.91
N MET A 44 22.40 -1.74 -2.18
CA MET A 44 23.58 -1.35 -2.96
C MET A 44 24.31 -0.15 -2.38
N THR A 45 23.58 0.87 -1.96
CA THR A 45 24.16 2.08 -1.37
C THR A 45 24.81 1.77 -0.02
N ALA A 46 24.18 0.92 0.81
CA ALA A 46 24.74 0.49 2.09
C ALA A 46 26.04 -0.31 1.91
N THR A 47 26.09 -1.18 0.90
CA THR A 47 27.34 -1.89 0.52
C THR A 47 28.42 -0.90 0.09
N ALA A 48 28.05 0.16 -0.63
CA ALA A 48 29.00 1.20 -1.05
C ALA A 48 29.55 1.98 0.15
N VAL A 49 28.71 2.36 1.12
CA VAL A 49 29.11 3.02 2.37
C VAL A 49 30.22 2.24 3.07
N GLY A 50 30.05 0.93 3.25
CA GLY A 50 31.05 0.10 3.92
C GLY A 50 32.41 0.06 3.19
N ARG A 51 32.45 0.32 1.88
CA ARG A 51 33.68 0.36 1.08
C ARG A 51 34.35 1.73 1.05
N THR A 52 33.60 2.80 1.30
CA THR A 52 34.07 4.18 1.23
C THR A 52 34.32 4.82 2.59
N LEU A 53 33.78 4.25 3.69
CA LEU A 53 33.86 4.81 5.03
C LEU A 53 35.29 5.22 5.44
N ASP A 54 36.27 4.35 5.23
CA ASP A 54 37.68 4.60 5.62
C ASP A 54 38.46 5.43 4.58
N LYS A 55 37.93 5.59 3.36
CA LYS A 55 38.63 6.24 2.25
C LYS A 55 38.17 7.67 2.02
N ASP A 56 36.87 7.91 2.21
CA ASP A 56 36.19 9.17 1.94
C ASP A 56 34.94 9.22 2.84
N PHE A 57 35.16 9.71 4.06
CA PHE A 57 34.13 9.78 5.09
C PHE A 57 32.97 10.70 4.68
N ASP A 58 33.26 11.84 4.04
CA ASP A 58 32.24 12.77 3.58
C ASP A 58 31.32 12.14 2.53
N LYS A 59 31.89 11.34 1.62
CA LYS A 59 31.09 10.56 0.66
C LYS A 59 30.26 9.49 1.34
N ALA A 60 30.82 8.77 2.31
CA ALA A 60 30.08 7.78 3.10
C ALA A 60 28.90 8.42 3.86
N GLN A 61 29.09 9.62 4.42
CA GLN A 61 28.03 10.37 5.09
C GLN A 61 26.90 10.74 4.10
N ARG A 62 27.24 11.26 2.91
CA ARG A 62 26.23 11.56 1.86
C ARG A 62 25.46 10.32 1.43
N GLN A 63 26.13 9.19 1.28
CA GLN A 63 25.48 7.91 0.96
C GLN A 63 24.57 7.42 2.09
N GLY A 64 24.94 7.65 3.36
CA GLY A 64 24.09 7.40 4.51
C GLY A 64 22.79 8.23 4.48
N ALA A 65 22.90 9.53 4.19
CA ALA A 65 21.73 10.39 4.04
C ALA A 65 20.82 9.94 2.87
N LEU A 66 21.41 9.49 1.76
CA LEU A 66 20.65 8.95 0.64
C LEU A 66 19.88 7.67 1.02
N ILE A 67 20.45 6.80 1.84
CA ILE A 67 19.75 5.61 2.36
C ILE A 67 18.53 6.03 3.20
N GLU A 68 18.68 7.04 4.06
CA GLU A 68 17.58 7.55 4.89
C GLU A 68 16.43 8.07 4.02
N GLU A 69 16.75 8.88 3.01
CA GLU A 69 15.76 9.41 2.05
C GLU A 69 15.02 8.28 1.32
N MET A 70 15.76 7.34 0.70
CA MET A 70 15.15 6.21 -0.01
C MET A 70 14.30 5.33 0.92
N SER A 71 14.73 5.15 2.18
CA SER A 71 13.99 4.37 3.17
C SER A 71 12.67 5.05 3.54
N ALA A 72 12.67 6.38 3.69
CA ALA A 72 11.45 7.13 3.97
C ALA A 72 10.45 7.04 2.82
N VAL A 73 10.92 7.12 1.57
CA VAL A 73 10.07 6.97 0.38
C VAL A 73 9.48 5.55 0.32
N ALA A 74 10.31 4.51 0.46
CA ALA A 74 9.86 3.12 0.45
C ALA A 74 8.81 2.80 1.52
N GLN A 75 8.99 3.35 2.72
CA GLN A 75 7.98 3.21 3.77
C GLN A 75 6.66 3.92 3.42
N SER A 76 6.74 5.10 2.79
CA SER A 76 5.54 5.84 2.37
C SER A 76 4.76 5.07 1.30
N GLU A 77 5.45 4.55 0.29
CA GLU A 77 4.85 3.76 -0.79
C GLU A 77 4.25 2.45 -0.28
N MET A 78 4.94 1.76 0.64
CA MET A 78 4.42 0.54 1.25
C MET A 78 3.16 0.79 2.10
N ARG A 79 3.10 1.92 2.82
CA ARG A 79 1.86 2.36 3.51
C ARG A 79 0.73 2.66 2.54
N ALA A 80 1.03 3.32 1.43
CA ALA A 80 0.04 3.57 0.38
C ALA A 80 -0.50 2.26 -0.21
N LEU A 81 0.36 1.27 -0.48
CA LEU A 81 -0.03 -0.06 -0.95
C LEU A 81 -0.97 -0.75 0.04
N LEU A 82 -0.67 -0.72 1.34
CA LEU A 82 -1.53 -1.30 2.38
C LEU A 82 -2.92 -0.63 2.45
N LEU A 83 -3.01 0.68 2.21
CA LEU A 83 -4.30 1.40 2.20
C LEU A 83 -5.12 1.10 0.94
N HIS A 84 -4.48 1.03 -0.23
CA HIS A 84 -5.17 0.76 -1.51
C HIS A 84 -5.58 -0.71 -1.67
N LEU A 85 -4.80 -1.64 -1.10
CA LEU A 85 -5.08 -3.08 -1.14
C LEU A 85 -6.02 -3.57 -0.05
N ARG A 86 -6.43 -2.71 0.89
CA ARG A 86 -7.39 -3.06 1.91
C ARG A 86 -8.74 -2.48 1.51
N PRO A 87 -9.49 -3.16 0.62
CA PRO A 87 -10.85 -2.74 0.38
C PRO A 87 -11.59 -2.96 1.69
N VAL A 88 -12.05 -1.87 2.31
CA VAL A 88 -13.19 -1.97 3.23
C VAL A 88 -14.39 -2.20 2.33
N TYR A 89 -14.51 -3.41 1.79
CA TYR A 89 -15.76 -3.82 1.20
C TYR A 89 -16.72 -3.94 2.37
N LEU A 90 -17.68 -3.01 2.41
CA LEU A 90 -18.77 -3.13 3.34
C LEU A 90 -19.59 -4.39 3.03
N GLU A 91 -19.51 -5.02 1.85
CA GLU A 91 -20.17 -6.31 1.49
C GLU A 91 -21.62 -6.45 2.01
N GLY A 92 -22.37 -5.35 2.13
CA GLY A 92 -23.72 -5.34 2.72
C GLY A 92 -23.79 -5.35 4.26
N LYS A 93 -22.66 -5.34 4.96
CA LYS A 93 -22.51 -5.05 6.39
C LYS A 93 -22.78 -3.57 6.67
N ALA A 94 -23.34 -3.29 7.85
CA ALA A 94 -23.45 -1.94 8.37
C ALA A 94 -22.06 -1.30 8.56
N LEU A 95 -21.99 0.03 8.40
CA LEU A 95 -20.76 0.81 8.56
C LEU A 95 -20.04 0.49 9.89
N GLU A 96 -20.82 0.39 10.96
CA GLU A 96 -20.37 -0.02 12.28
C GLU A 96 -19.58 -1.33 12.27
N GLN A 97 -20.11 -2.35 11.61
CA GLN A 97 -19.48 -3.67 11.56
C GLN A 97 -18.19 -3.63 10.73
N GLY A 98 -18.19 -2.87 9.62
CA GLY A 98 -16.99 -2.65 8.83
C GLY A 98 -15.88 -1.93 9.62
N LEU A 99 -16.24 -0.92 10.42
CA LEU A 99 -15.30 -0.22 11.30
C LEU A 99 -14.76 -1.14 12.41
N LYS A 100 -15.60 -1.93 13.07
CA LYS A 100 -15.19 -2.89 14.09
C LYS A 100 -14.19 -3.92 13.54
N ASP A 101 -14.46 -4.49 12.36
CA ASP A 101 -13.58 -5.45 11.70
C ASP A 101 -12.22 -4.81 11.35
N LEU A 102 -12.24 -3.58 10.82
CA LEU A 102 -11.03 -2.82 10.47
C LEU A 102 -10.16 -2.52 11.69
N ILE A 103 -10.76 -2.01 12.79
CA ILE A 103 -10.08 -1.68 14.06
C ILE A 103 -9.44 -2.94 14.65
N LYS A 104 -10.16 -4.07 14.64
CA LYS A 104 -9.67 -5.35 15.16
C LYS A 104 -8.41 -5.80 14.41
N GLU A 105 -8.44 -5.75 13.09
CA GLU A 105 -7.29 -6.14 12.28
C GLU A 105 -6.13 -5.12 12.38
N LEU A 106 -6.39 -3.83 12.60
CA LEU A 106 -5.35 -2.82 12.88
C LEU A 106 -4.64 -3.05 14.21
N ARG A 107 -5.37 -3.38 15.27
CA ARG A 107 -4.79 -3.68 16.60
C ARG A 107 -3.82 -4.86 16.59
N ILE A 108 -4.01 -5.82 15.67
CA ILE A 108 -3.12 -6.98 15.52
C ILE A 108 -1.84 -6.61 14.77
N LYS A 109 -1.95 -5.71 13.79
CA LYS A 109 -0.88 -5.45 12.81
C LYS A 109 -0.03 -4.23 13.12
N VAL A 110 -0.49 -3.33 14.00
CA VAL A 110 0.21 -2.08 14.30
C VAL A 110 0.45 -1.96 15.80
N PRO A 111 1.69 -1.70 16.24
CA PRO A 111 2.02 -1.54 17.66
C PRO A 111 1.66 -0.13 18.15
N MET A 112 0.37 0.23 18.10
CA MET A 112 -0.17 1.48 18.65
C MET A 112 -1.43 1.18 19.46
N GLU A 113 -1.67 1.96 20.52
CA GLU A 113 -2.98 1.94 21.19
C GLU A 113 -4.04 2.58 20.28
N ILE A 114 -5.15 1.86 20.08
CA ILE A 114 -6.27 2.30 19.24
C ILE A 114 -7.53 2.30 20.09
N THR A 115 -8.03 3.49 20.41
CA THR A 115 -9.34 3.69 21.06
C THR A 115 -10.41 3.90 20.00
N PHE A 116 -11.55 3.23 20.15
CA PHE A 116 -12.68 3.34 19.23
C PHE A 116 -13.94 3.62 20.04
N GLU A 117 -14.54 4.78 19.79
CA GLU A 117 -15.83 5.20 20.35
C GLU A 117 -16.80 5.43 19.20
N MET A 118 -18.05 4.98 19.37
CA MET A 118 -19.11 5.14 18.39
C MET A 118 -20.40 5.44 19.16
N ASP A 119 -21.10 6.49 18.77
CA ASP A 119 -22.46 6.77 19.26
C ASP A 119 -23.45 5.81 18.56
N ASP A 120 -24.51 5.44 19.29
CA ASP A 120 -25.61 4.59 18.79
C ASP A 120 -26.37 5.22 17.60
#